data_AF-A0A1M7RC01-F1
#
_entry.id   AF-A0A1M7RC01-F1
#
_cell.length_a   1.000
_cell.length_b   1.000
_cell.length_c   1.000
_cell.angle_alpha   90.00
_cell.angle_beta   90.00
_cell.angle_gamma   90.00
#
_symmetry.space_group_name_H-M   'P 1'
#
loop_
_entity.id
_entity.type
_entity.pdbx_description
1 polymer ?
#
loop_
_entity_poly.entity_id
_entity_poly.type
_entity_poly.pdbx_seq_one_letter_code
_entity_poly.pdbx_strand_id
1 'polypeptide(L)'
;MPPVPVREQPPDGFRGGHRRRRSRKPIRRLGVAGLLATVVAVTVATFTAGQAQAAGFSVSYVQSARWDSGYTGAYTVTNTGADAVESWSLAFTLPDGARITSLWNGRMSVSGRDVTVRNETWNGRLAPDASVVVGFVADATGTEQAAPDGCTINGVSCTESTGEPITAGPSDAPSAPAAPKPTAPNPAATSTAPATSAAPVAPGPPVIPGSPVMIPGTPAPTGTEFAPYVDVLLHPPYDLAAAAASTGVRQYTLGFLVANGGCTPSWGGVLPVGDAGIARRVSALREAGGDVRLSFGGATGTELATVCSTPEQLAAAYQSAIDAYAATRIDFDVEGAALADTAANRRRAEAITILRQTAAAAGRPLDVSVTLPVLPQGLTQGGVDLLTDARAADVVFDAVNVMAMDYGDAAAPDPAGRMGRFAIDAVTAVQAQVRGVFGLSDDAAWRSLAVTPMIGVNDVATEVFTPADARIVAEFARSKELAWYSMWSAARDTPCVGGPKPVADPTCSGLAEEPLAFTRAFVE
;
A
#
# COMPACT_ATOMS: atom_id res chain seq x y z
N MET A 1 -28.07 21.34 54.84
CA MET A 1 -28.39 22.65 55.45
C MET A 1 -27.21 23.06 56.35
N PRO A 2 -27.01 24.36 56.64
CA PRO A 2 -25.81 25.04 56.14
C PRO A 2 -24.92 25.59 57.31
N PRO A 3 -24.05 26.62 57.16
CA PRO A 3 -24.35 27.96 56.63
C PRO A 3 -23.40 28.51 55.55
N VAL A 4 -23.91 29.47 54.76
CA VAL A 4 -23.16 30.48 54.00
C VAL A 4 -23.77 31.84 54.37
N PRO A 5 -22.97 32.80 54.86
CA PRO A 5 -23.07 34.19 54.35
C PRO A 5 -21.75 35.02 54.46
N VAL A 6 -21.59 36.26 53.98
CA VAL A 6 -22.11 37.02 52.80
C VAL A 6 -21.18 38.24 52.56
N ARG A 7 -20.90 38.54 51.28
CA ARG A 7 -20.58 39.83 50.60
C ARG A 7 -20.67 41.16 51.38
N GLU A 8 -19.77 42.12 51.10
CA GLU A 8 -20.15 43.55 50.94
C GLU A 8 -19.16 44.42 50.09
N GLN A 9 -19.60 45.61 49.66
CA GLN A 9 -19.01 46.50 48.63
C GLN A 9 -19.80 47.85 48.60
N PRO A 10 -19.44 48.89 47.81
CA PRO A 10 -18.24 49.76 47.73
C PRO A 10 -18.51 51.12 48.46
N PRO A 11 -18.11 52.35 47.99
CA PRO A 11 -18.72 53.00 46.80
C PRO A 11 -17.86 54.03 45.98
N ASP A 12 -18.54 54.66 45.00
CA ASP A 12 -18.42 56.04 44.46
C ASP A 12 -17.48 56.49 43.29
N GLY A 13 -18.12 56.71 42.12
CA GLY A 13 -18.18 58.04 41.46
C GLY A 13 -17.64 58.20 40.02
N PHE A 14 -18.18 59.05 39.11
CA PHE A 14 -19.54 59.64 38.95
C PHE A 14 -19.71 60.35 37.55
N ARG A 15 -20.93 60.37 36.94
CA ARG A 15 -21.37 61.07 35.67
C ARG A 15 -20.68 60.63 34.34
N GLY A 16 -21.22 60.83 33.12
CA GLY A 16 -22.54 61.29 32.63
C GLY A 16 -22.52 62.54 31.71
N GLY A 17 -23.17 62.65 30.53
CA GLY A 17 -23.95 61.67 29.71
C GLY A 17 -24.77 62.31 28.53
N HIS A 18 -25.32 61.46 27.62
CA HIS A 18 -26.42 61.68 26.63
C HIS A 18 -26.30 62.56 25.33
N ARG A 19 -26.64 61.92 24.18
CA ARG A 19 -27.56 62.33 23.06
C ARG A 19 -27.21 63.35 21.92
N ARG A 20 -27.19 62.78 20.68
CA ARG A 20 -27.98 63.13 19.44
C ARG A 20 -27.63 64.29 18.46
N ARG A 21 -27.28 63.86 17.22
CA ARG A 21 -27.84 64.21 15.86
C ARG A 21 -27.53 65.55 15.11
N ARG A 22 -27.27 65.35 13.79
CA ARG A 22 -27.76 66.07 12.56
C ARG A 22 -26.94 67.21 11.88
N SER A 23 -26.49 66.92 10.63
CA SER A 23 -26.93 67.58 9.36
C SER A 23 -26.00 68.53 8.53
N ARG A 24 -25.45 67.96 7.43
CA ARG A 24 -25.39 68.46 6.01
C ARG A 24 -24.69 69.80 5.58
N LYS A 25 -23.59 69.66 4.80
CA LYS A 25 -23.16 70.45 3.58
C LYS A 25 -22.85 71.96 3.85
N PRO A 26 -22.41 72.87 2.90
CA PRO A 26 -22.24 72.83 1.40
C PRO A 26 -20.87 73.43 0.87
N ILE A 27 -20.52 73.81 -0.39
CA ILE A 27 -20.70 73.36 -1.82
C ILE A 27 -19.71 74.11 -2.79
N ARG A 28 -19.14 73.44 -3.83
CA ARG A 28 -18.48 73.97 -5.09
C ARG A 28 -17.07 74.66 -4.96
N ARG A 29 -16.26 74.91 -6.02
CA ARG A 29 -16.50 75.30 -7.45
C ARG A 29 -15.65 74.58 -8.53
N LEU A 30 -15.91 74.91 -9.81
CA LEU A 30 -15.42 74.31 -11.07
C LEU A 30 -14.24 75.09 -11.71
N GLY A 31 -13.55 74.46 -12.66
CA GLY A 31 -12.72 75.07 -13.73
C GLY A 31 -12.57 74.10 -14.93
N VAL A 32 -12.49 74.60 -16.17
CA VAL A 32 -12.60 73.80 -17.42
C VAL A 32 -11.80 74.42 -18.58
N ALA A 33 -11.10 73.62 -19.41
CA ALA A 33 -11.00 73.71 -20.89
C ALA A 33 -9.78 72.96 -21.48
N GLY A 34 -9.89 72.43 -22.71
CA GLY A 34 -8.77 71.91 -23.52
C GLY A 34 -9.13 70.73 -24.44
N LEU A 35 -8.98 70.88 -25.75
CA LEU A 35 -9.26 69.87 -26.81
C LEU A 35 -8.12 70.00 -27.87
N LEU A 36 -7.54 68.97 -28.47
CA LEU A 36 -8.07 68.16 -29.61
C LEU A 36 -7.01 67.12 -30.06
N ALA A 37 -7.47 65.99 -30.66
CA ALA A 37 -6.82 65.18 -31.74
C ALA A 37 -5.36 64.64 -31.55
N THR A 38 -4.98 63.42 -31.99
CA THR A 38 -5.65 62.29 -32.66
C THR A 38 -4.78 61.02 -32.57
N VAL A 39 -5.38 59.85 -32.84
CA VAL A 39 -4.83 58.52 -33.25
C VAL A 39 -5.42 57.40 -32.39
N VAL A 40 -5.81 56.30 -33.06
CA VAL A 40 -6.51 55.17 -32.45
C VAL A 40 -5.51 54.20 -31.80
N ALA A 41 -5.65 54.02 -30.50
CA ALA A 41 -5.47 52.71 -29.88
C ALA A 41 -6.71 52.45 -29.03
N VAL A 42 -7.54 51.49 -29.43
CA VAL A 42 -8.43 50.85 -28.45
C VAL A 42 -7.52 49.98 -27.60
N THR A 43 -7.01 50.55 -26.52
CA THR A 43 -6.55 49.74 -25.40
C THR A 43 -7.76 48.96 -24.93
N VAL A 44 -7.87 47.71 -25.38
CA VAL A 44 -8.57 46.68 -24.63
C VAL A 44 -7.93 46.72 -23.26
N ALA A 45 -8.61 47.36 -22.31
CA ALA A 45 -8.33 47.15 -20.92
C ALA A 45 -8.67 45.68 -20.69
N THR A 46 -7.65 44.82 -20.84
CA THR A 46 -7.70 43.46 -20.38
C THR A 46 -7.86 43.56 -18.88
N PHE A 47 -9.10 43.60 -18.44
CA PHE A 47 -9.51 42.96 -17.21
C PHE A 47 -9.09 41.50 -17.37
N THR A 48 -7.82 41.23 -17.08
CA THR A 48 -7.45 40.03 -16.36
C THR A 48 -8.28 40.09 -15.09
N ALA A 49 -9.50 39.53 -15.18
CA ALA A 49 -10.16 39.00 -14.03
C ALA A 49 -9.10 38.09 -13.41
N GLY A 50 -8.53 38.54 -12.29
CA GLY A 50 -7.57 37.76 -11.54
C GLY A 50 -8.28 36.45 -11.27
N GLN A 51 -7.85 35.40 -11.97
CA GLN A 51 -8.40 34.07 -11.78
C GLN A 51 -8.18 33.80 -10.30
N ALA A 52 -9.28 33.62 -9.56
CA ALA A 52 -9.17 33.00 -8.26
C ALA A 52 -8.89 31.52 -8.56
N GLN A 53 -7.63 31.20 -8.91
CA GLN A 53 -7.16 29.84 -8.87
C GLN A 53 -7.35 29.37 -7.43
N ALA A 54 -8.42 28.61 -7.20
CA ALA A 54 -8.48 27.72 -6.06
C ALA A 54 -7.21 26.87 -6.10
N ALA A 55 -6.54 26.69 -4.96
CA ALA A 55 -5.41 25.78 -4.88
C ALA A 55 -5.89 24.40 -5.36
N GLY A 56 -5.31 23.91 -6.45
CA GLY A 56 -5.82 22.74 -7.15
C GLY A 56 -5.73 21.52 -6.24
N PHE A 57 -6.87 20.98 -5.85
CA PHE A 57 -6.95 19.69 -5.18
C PHE A 57 -8.07 18.87 -5.81
N SER A 58 -7.73 17.64 -6.21
CA SER A 58 -8.71 16.59 -6.45
C SER A 58 -8.84 15.76 -5.17
N VAL A 59 -10.06 15.45 -4.75
CA VAL A 59 -10.32 14.61 -3.59
C VAL A 59 -11.41 13.61 -3.90
N SER A 60 -11.10 12.33 -3.79
CA SER A 60 -12.05 11.22 -3.96
C SER A 60 -12.21 10.44 -2.66
N TYR A 61 -13.45 10.07 -2.32
CA TYR A 61 -13.75 9.11 -1.26
C TYR A 61 -14.06 7.73 -1.85
N VAL A 62 -13.54 6.67 -1.22
CA VAL A 62 -13.94 5.29 -1.48
C VAL A 62 -14.18 4.54 -0.18
N GLN A 63 -15.17 3.66 -0.17
CA GLN A 63 -15.39 2.69 0.90
C GLN A 63 -14.80 1.35 0.44
N SER A 64 -13.59 1.06 0.90
CA SER A 64 -12.76 -0.05 0.44
C SER A 64 -13.21 -1.43 0.94
N ALA A 65 -13.84 -1.50 2.12
CA ALA A 65 -14.42 -2.71 2.68
C ALA A 65 -15.63 -2.37 3.56
N ARG A 66 -16.55 -3.33 3.75
CA ARG A 66 -17.68 -3.24 4.69
C ARG A 66 -18.06 -4.61 5.25
N TRP A 67 -18.55 -4.63 6.49
CA TRP A 67 -19.06 -5.81 7.21
C TRP A 67 -20.22 -5.36 8.12
N ASP A 68 -20.96 -6.27 8.74
CA ASP A 68 -22.22 -5.94 9.44
C ASP A 68 -22.11 -4.86 10.54
N SER A 69 -20.92 -4.70 11.15
CA SER A 69 -20.65 -3.76 12.24
C SER A 69 -19.70 -2.61 11.90
N GLY A 70 -19.22 -2.49 10.65
CA GLY A 70 -18.30 -1.41 10.29
C GLY A 70 -17.83 -1.40 8.83
N TYR A 71 -16.95 -0.45 8.53
CA TYR A 71 -16.36 -0.30 7.20
C TYR A 71 -14.95 0.32 7.24
N THR A 72 -14.24 0.19 6.12
CA THR A 72 -12.94 0.86 5.90
C THR A 72 -13.11 1.93 4.81
N GLY A 73 -13.06 3.21 5.22
CA GLY A 73 -13.12 4.35 4.31
C GLY A 73 -11.73 4.88 3.96
N ALA A 74 -11.58 5.48 2.78
CA ALA A 74 -10.34 6.14 2.38
C ALA A 74 -10.62 7.40 1.54
N TYR A 75 -9.85 8.45 1.81
CA TYR A 75 -9.79 9.67 1.01
C TYR A 75 -8.44 9.78 0.31
N THR A 76 -8.44 9.85 -1.01
CA THR A 76 -7.24 10.23 -1.79
C THR A 76 -7.27 11.73 -2.04
N VAL A 77 -6.23 12.44 -1.60
CA VAL A 77 -6.04 13.88 -1.79
C VAL A 77 -4.87 14.10 -2.73
N THR A 78 -5.12 14.65 -3.92
CA THR A 78 -4.11 14.94 -4.95
C THR A 78 -3.97 16.43 -5.16
N ASN A 79 -2.75 16.98 -5.08
CA ASN A 79 -2.48 18.38 -5.44
C ASN A 79 -2.47 18.52 -6.97
N THR A 80 -3.50 19.13 -7.54
CA THR A 80 -3.61 19.45 -8.98
C THR A 80 -3.22 20.91 -9.28
N GLY A 81 -2.64 21.63 -8.31
CA GLY A 81 -2.04 22.94 -8.49
C GLY A 81 -0.64 22.87 -9.09
N ALA A 82 -0.20 23.98 -9.71
CA ALA A 82 1.13 24.09 -10.33
C ALA A 82 2.28 24.30 -9.30
N ASP A 83 1.95 24.57 -8.04
CA ASP A 83 2.89 24.79 -6.94
C ASP A 83 2.79 23.67 -5.91
N ALA A 84 3.88 23.41 -5.19
CA ALA A 84 3.88 22.48 -4.06
C ALA A 84 3.18 23.10 -2.85
N VAL A 85 2.40 22.28 -2.13
CA VAL A 85 1.70 22.65 -0.90
C VAL A 85 2.36 21.95 0.28
N GLU A 86 2.76 22.71 1.30
CA GLU A 86 3.60 22.22 2.42
C GLU A 86 2.81 21.69 3.64
N SER A 87 1.48 21.85 3.66
CA SER A 87 0.59 21.21 4.65
C SER A 87 -0.85 21.08 4.13
N TRP A 88 -1.58 20.08 4.60
CA TRP A 88 -2.97 19.83 4.21
C TRP A 88 -3.88 19.49 5.40
N SER A 89 -5.15 19.86 5.26
CA SER A 89 -6.20 19.61 6.25
C SER A 89 -7.48 19.20 5.53
N LEU A 90 -7.79 17.91 5.57
CA LEU A 90 -9.05 17.33 5.12
C LEU A 90 -10.10 17.45 6.24
N ALA A 91 -11.37 17.69 5.90
CA ALA A 91 -12.46 17.60 6.85
C ALA A 91 -13.74 17.09 6.17
N PHE A 92 -14.54 16.30 6.90
CA PHE A 92 -15.78 15.66 6.45
C PHE A 92 -16.69 15.33 7.64
N THR A 93 -17.97 15.09 7.39
CA THR A 93 -18.96 14.74 8.42
C THR A 93 -19.42 13.30 8.25
N LEU A 94 -19.18 12.44 9.25
CA LEU A 94 -19.64 11.05 9.24
C LEU A 94 -21.18 10.95 9.24
N PRO A 95 -21.78 9.88 8.68
CA PRO A 95 -23.20 9.58 8.88
C PRO A 95 -23.59 9.53 10.36
N ASP A 96 -24.88 9.67 10.67
CA ASP A 96 -25.34 9.52 12.06
C ASP A 96 -25.11 8.08 12.55
N GLY A 97 -24.78 7.93 13.84
CA GLY A 97 -24.37 6.65 14.44
C GLY A 97 -22.92 6.20 14.17
N ALA A 98 -22.34 6.54 13.01
CA ALA A 98 -21.00 6.08 12.61
C ALA A 98 -19.85 6.70 13.42
N ARG A 99 -18.81 5.91 13.72
CA ARG A 99 -17.66 6.33 14.54
C ARG A 99 -16.34 5.72 14.06
N ILE A 100 -15.37 6.57 13.70
CA ILE A 100 -13.99 6.12 13.40
C ILE A 100 -13.34 5.53 14.66
N THR A 101 -12.70 4.36 14.50
CA THR A 101 -11.96 3.63 15.53
C THR A 101 -10.45 3.69 15.34
N SER A 102 -9.98 3.68 14.08
CA SER A 102 -8.58 3.89 13.72
C SER A 102 -8.47 4.72 12.44
N LEU A 103 -7.39 5.48 12.29
CA LEU A 103 -7.08 6.28 11.12
C LEU A 103 -5.56 6.32 10.94
N TRP A 104 -5.09 6.26 9.70
CA TRP A 104 -3.66 6.32 9.35
C TRP A 104 -3.38 7.42 8.32
N ASN A 105 -2.09 7.73 8.14
CA ASN A 105 -1.58 8.79 7.27
C ASN A 105 -2.06 10.22 7.62
N GLY A 106 -2.56 10.46 8.83
CA GLY A 106 -2.92 11.80 9.30
C GLY A 106 -3.36 11.85 10.76
N ARG A 107 -3.30 13.04 11.35
CA ARG A 107 -3.75 13.29 12.73
C ARG A 107 -5.21 13.70 12.74
N MET A 108 -6.06 12.83 13.29
CA MET A 108 -7.50 13.04 13.41
C MET A 108 -7.86 13.86 14.67
N SER A 109 -8.83 14.77 14.51
CA SER A 109 -9.61 15.36 15.60
C SER A 109 -11.09 15.31 15.25
N VAL A 110 -11.95 14.89 16.19
CA VAL A 110 -13.39 14.68 15.98
C VAL A 110 -14.21 15.57 16.92
N SER A 111 -15.27 16.18 16.41
CA SER A 111 -16.22 17.02 17.15
C SER A 111 -17.64 16.60 16.80
N GLY A 112 -18.22 15.71 17.60
CA GLY A 112 -19.50 15.08 17.26
C GLY A 112 -19.33 14.13 16.07
N ARG A 113 -19.92 14.47 14.92
CA ARG A 113 -19.75 13.74 13.65
C ARG A 113 -18.71 14.37 12.71
N ASP A 114 -18.28 15.59 13.02
CA ASP A 114 -17.34 16.34 12.17
C ASP A 114 -15.91 15.87 12.45
N VAL A 115 -15.27 15.33 11.42
CA VAL A 115 -13.90 14.83 11.44
C VAL A 115 -13.01 15.85 10.72
N THR A 116 -11.89 16.19 11.33
CA THR A 116 -10.80 16.93 10.67
C THR A 116 -9.53 16.09 10.76
N VAL A 117 -8.90 15.82 9.62
CA VAL A 117 -7.63 15.11 9.51
C VAL A 117 -6.58 16.08 8.98
N ARG A 118 -5.49 16.24 9.70
CA ARG A 118 -4.33 17.05 9.28
C ARG A 118 -3.19 16.14 8.86
N ASN A 119 -2.35 16.63 7.96
CA ASN A 119 -1.13 15.95 7.56
C ASN A 119 -0.26 15.53 8.75
N GLU A 120 0.42 14.40 8.61
CA GLU A 120 1.55 14.07 9.45
C GLU A 120 2.75 14.97 9.14
N THR A 121 3.76 14.96 10.01
CA THR A 121 5.00 15.72 9.78
C THR A 121 5.75 15.30 8.52
N TRP A 122 5.55 14.06 8.05
CA TRP A 122 6.21 13.49 6.87
C TRP A 122 5.42 13.66 5.56
N ASN A 123 4.08 13.62 5.57
CA ASN A 123 3.24 13.74 4.36
C ASN A 123 2.59 15.11 4.14
N GLY A 124 2.99 16.15 4.88
CA GLY A 124 2.48 17.51 4.67
C GLY A 124 2.76 18.09 3.29
N ARG A 125 3.90 17.71 2.70
CA ARG A 125 4.38 18.27 1.44
C ARG A 125 3.89 17.48 0.23
N LEU A 126 2.91 18.04 -0.48
CA LEU A 126 2.41 17.53 -1.76
C LEU A 126 2.92 18.42 -2.91
N ALA A 127 3.82 17.88 -3.72
CA ALA A 127 4.20 18.48 -5.00
C ALA A 127 3.02 18.48 -6.01
N PRO A 128 3.09 19.22 -7.13
CA PRO A 128 2.15 19.06 -8.24
C PRO A 128 2.00 17.60 -8.65
N ASP A 129 0.76 17.19 -8.90
CA ASP A 129 0.28 15.83 -9.19
C ASP A 129 0.58 14.76 -8.11
N ALA A 130 1.20 15.13 -6.97
CA ALA A 130 1.43 14.22 -5.86
C ALA A 130 0.15 13.99 -5.04
N SER A 131 0.01 12.76 -4.52
CA SER A 131 -1.17 12.31 -3.77
C SER A 131 -0.81 11.76 -2.40
N VAL A 132 -1.75 11.86 -1.45
CA VAL A 132 -1.75 11.14 -0.18
C VAL A 132 -3.09 10.41 -0.01
N VAL A 133 -3.07 9.22 0.59
CA VAL A 133 -4.28 8.47 0.93
C VAL A 133 -4.43 8.47 2.45
N VAL A 134 -5.55 8.99 2.94
CA VAL A 134 -5.97 8.93 4.35
C VAL A 134 -6.99 7.81 4.50
N GLY A 135 -6.62 6.72 5.16
CA GLY A 135 -7.51 5.58 5.40
C GLY A 135 -7.99 5.52 6.85
N PHE A 136 -9.17 4.97 7.08
CA PHE A 136 -9.77 4.81 8.41
C PHE A 136 -10.69 3.60 8.51
N VAL A 137 -10.81 3.02 9.70
CA VAL A 137 -11.86 2.06 10.05
C VAL A 137 -12.92 2.75 10.89
N ALA A 138 -14.20 2.45 10.65
CA ALA A 138 -15.32 2.96 11.43
C ALA A 138 -16.27 1.85 11.90
N ASP A 139 -16.70 1.94 13.16
CA ASP A 139 -17.88 1.24 13.68
C ASP A 139 -19.13 1.89 13.06
N ALA A 140 -19.97 1.09 12.39
CA ALA A 140 -21.22 1.55 11.75
C ALA A 140 -22.08 0.37 11.27
N THR A 141 -23.39 0.43 11.42
CA THR A 141 -24.36 -0.59 11.03
C THR A 141 -25.36 -0.08 9.98
N GLY A 142 -25.70 -0.90 8.98
CA GLY A 142 -26.77 -0.58 8.01
C GLY A 142 -26.60 0.78 7.33
N THR A 143 -27.54 1.71 7.56
CA THR A 143 -27.52 3.07 6.98
C THR A 143 -26.43 3.99 7.52
N GLU A 144 -25.81 3.63 8.65
CA GLU A 144 -24.66 4.36 9.22
C GLU A 144 -23.39 4.16 8.35
N GLN A 145 -23.38 3.16 7.46
CA GLN A 145 -22.29 2.86 6.52
C GLN A 145 -22.37 3.64 5.19
N ALA A 146 -23.00 4.82 5.20
CA ALA A 146 -23.03 5.72 4.03
C ALA A 146 -21.68 6.45 3.85
N ALA A 147 -21.48 7.06 2.67
CA ALA A 147 -20.34 7.95 2.45
C ALA A 147 -20.40 9.18 3.38
N PRO A 148 -19.26 9.71 3.87
CA PRO A 148 -19.26 10.92 4.68
C PRO A 148 -19.50 12.19 3.84
N ASP A 149 -20.39 13.05 4.31
CA ASP A 149 -20.80 14.30 3.67
C ASP A 149 -19.78 15.44 3.88
N GLY A 150 -19.97 16.56 3.15
CA GLY A 150 -19.38 17.85 3.53
C GLY A 150 -17.86 17.94 3.35
N CYS A 151 -17.28 17.11 2.48
CA CYS A 151 -15.84 17.07 2.23
C CYS A 151 -15.26 18.45 1.89
N THR A 152 -14.22 18.84 2.62
CA THR A 152 -13.37 20.00 2.30
C THR A 152 -11.89 19.67 2.45
N ILE A 153 -11.05 20.30 1.62
CA ILE A 153 -9.60 20.24 1.66
C ILE A 153 -9.05 21.66 1.76
N ASN A 154 -8.26 21.93 2.81
CA ASN A 154 -7.77 23.27 3.15
C ASN A 154 -8.86 24.35 3.22
N GLY A 155 -10.10 23.95 3.56
CA GLY A 155 -11.28 24.83 3.64
C GLY A 155 -12.00 25.06 2.30
N VAL A 156 -11.56 24.43 1.21
CA VAL A 156 -12.24 24.44 -0.11
C VAL A 156 -13.06 23.15 -0.24
N SER A 157 -14.30 23.24 -0.72
CA SER A 157 -15.15 22.05 -0.95
C SER A 157 -14.54 21.10 -1.98
N CYS A 158 -14.57 19.80 -1.69
CA CYS A 158 -14.16 18.75 -2.62
C CYS A 158 -15.11 18.71 -3.83
N THR A 159 -14.57 18.51 -5.04
CA THR A 159 -15.39 18.22 -6.23
C THR A 159 -15.70 16.73 -6.28
N GLU A 160 -16.92 16.36 -5.92
CA GLU A 160 -17.31 14.97 -5.74
C GLU A 160 -17.31 14.13 -7.03
N SER A 161 -16.65 12.97 -6.95
CA SER A 161 -16.97 11.78 -7.75
C SER A 161 -17.30 10.63 -6.80
N THR A 162 -18.53 10.61 -6.28
CA THR A 162 -19.02 9.58 -5.36
C THR A 162 -19.37 8.30 -6.13
N GLY A 163 -18.66 7.21 -5.86
CA GLY A 163 -18.94 5.89 -6.42
C GLY A 163 -19.96 5.13 -5.56
N GLU A 164 -21.11 4.77 -6.13
CA GLU A 164 -22.12 3.95 -5.43
C GLU A 164 -21.67 2.48 -5.25
N PRO A 165 -22.12 1.81 -4.17
CA PRO A 165 -21.67 0.46 -3.85
C PRO A 165 -22.33 -0.61 -4.71
N ILE A 166 -21.52 -1.50 -5.30
CA ILE A 166 -22.00 -2.74 -5.92
C ILE A 166 -22.67 -3.65 -4.88
N THR A 167 -23.99 -3.83 -5.01
CA THR A 167 -24.78 -4.78 -4.24
C THR A 167 -24.84 -6.13 -4.96
N ALA A 168 -24.29 -7.16 -4.32
CA ALA A 168 -24.34 -8.53 -4.85
C ALA A 168 -25.76 -9.11 -4.74
N GLY A 169 -26.49 -9.11 -5.86
CA GLY A 169 -27.69 -9.92 -6.06
C GLY A 169 -27.36 -11.21 -6.83
N PRO A 170 -28.13 -12.31 -6.66
CA PRO A 170 -27.81 -13.60 -7.27
C PRO A 170 -27.94 -13.58 -8.80
N SER A 171 -27.09 -14.38 -9.45
CA SER A 171 -26.95 -14.50 -10.90
C SER A 171 -28.15 -15.15 -11.60
N ASP A 172 -28.58 -14.56 -12.71
CA ASP A 172 -29.17 -15.27 -13.85
C ASP A 172 -28.44 -14.82 -15.13
N ALA A 173 -27.99 -15.78 -15.94
CA ALA A 173 -27.24 -15.54 -17.17
C ALA A 173 -27.31 -16.75 -18.13
N PRO A 174 -27.07 -16.59 -19.45
CA PRO A 174 -26.90 -15.35 -20.22
C PRO A 174 -27.94 -15.23 -21.38
N SER A 175 -27.81 -14.18 -22.20
CA SER A 175 -28.27 -14.22 -23.59
C SER A 175 -27.28 -13.52 -24.51
N ALA A 176 -26.89 -14.21 -25.59
CA ALA A 176 -25.81 -13.82 -26.50
C ALA A 176 -26.25 -12.72 -27.49
N PRO A 177 -25.31 -12.00 -28.13
CA PRO A 177 -25.58 -10.68 -28.71
C PRO A 177 -26.30 -10.70 -30.07
N ALA A 178 -27.04 -9.64 -30.36
CA ALA A 178 -27.60 -9.37 -31.68
C ALA A 178 -26.52 -8.87 -32.67
N ALA A 179 -26.54 -9.39 -33.89
CA ALA A 179 -25.48 -9.16 -34.89
C ALA A 179 -25.67 -7.87 -35.72
N PRO A 180 -24.58 -7.29 -36.28
CA PRO A 180 -24.65 -6.18 -37.23
C PRO A 180 -25.20 -6.58 -38.61
N LYS A 181 -25.76 -5.60 -39.34
CA LYS A 181 -26.45 -5.76 -40.63
C LYS A 181 -25.47 -5.80 -41.82
N PRO A 182 -25.69 -6.61 -42.89
CA PRO A 182 -24.66 -6.95 -43.88
C PRO A 182 -24.55 -5.99 -45.09
N THR A 183 -23.45 -6.14 -45.84
CA THR A 183 -23.23 -5.58 -47.19
C THR A 183 -22.93 -6.70 -48.21
N ALA A 184 -23.00 -6.39 -49.51
CA ALA A 184 -23.18 -7.37 -50.61
C ALA A 184 -21.87 -7.94 -51.24
N PRO A 185 -21.93 -9.03 -52.03
CA PRO A 185 -20.76 -9.87 -52.36
C PRO A 185 -20.23 -9.76 -53.81
N ASN A 186 -19.05 -10.34 -54.06
CA ASN A 186 -18.64 -10.97 -55.33
C ASN A 186 -17.48 -11.98 -55.09
N PRO A 187 -17.06 -12.85 -56.04
CA PRO A 187 -16.83 -14.26 -55.67
C PRO A 187 -15.51 -14.90 -56.17
N ALA A 188 -15.38 -16.19 -55.84
CA ALA A 188 -14.61 -17.23 -56.53
C ALA A 188 -13.07 -17.19 -56.50
N ALA A 189 -12.50 -18.13 -55.73
CA ALA A 189 -11.30 -18.88 -56.12
C ALA A 189 -11.42 -20.32 -55.59
N THR A 190 -11.32 -21.32 -56.46
CA THR A 190 -11.36 -22.75 -56.10
C THR A 190 -9.96 -23.34 -56.03
N SER A 191 -9.65 -24.08 -54.95
CA SER A 191 -8.67 -25.18 -55.06
C SER A 191 -8.94 -26.31 -54.06
N THR A 192 -9.00 -27.50 -54.65
CA THR A 192 -8.76 -28.87 -54.13
C THR A 192 -7.96 -29.04 -52.84
N ALA A 193 -8.40 -29.99 -52.01
CA ALA A 193 -7.63 -30.60 -50.92
C ALA A 193 -6.58 -31.62 -51.44
N PRO A 194 -5.74 -32.23 -50.56
CA PRO A 194 -6.23 -33.40 -49.82
C PRO A 194 -5.86 -33.40 -48.32
N ALA A 195 -6.57 -34.23 -47.54
CA ALA A 195 -6.29 -34.44 -46.12
C ALA A 195 -5.24 -35.53 -45.88
N THR A 196 -4.48 -35.41 -44.79
CA THR A 196 -3.69 -36.49 -44.19
C THR A 196 -4.29 -36.90 -42.85
N SER A 197 -4.26 -38.20 -42.56
CA SER A 197 -4.92 -38.79 -41.39
C SER A 197 -4.09 -38.64 -40.12
N ALA A 198 -4.75 -38.23 -39.02
CA ALA A 198 -4.24 -38.39 -37.66
C ALA A 198 -5.00 -39.54 -36.98
N ALA A 199 -4.26 -40.49 -36.40
CA ALA A 199 -4.85 -41.63 -35.69
C ALA A 199 -5.42 -41.20 -34.31
N PRO A 200 -6.44 -41.88 -33.79
CA PRO A 200 -7.02 -41.54 -32.49
C PRO A 200 -6.05 -41.85 -31.34
N VAL A 201 -5.86 -40.89 -30.44
CA VAL A 201 -5.15 -41.09 -29.17
C VAL A 201 -6.06 -41.88 -28.22
N ALA A 202 -5.53 -42.93 -27.60
CA ALA A 202 -6.28 -43.74 -26.65
C ALA A 202 -6.52 -42.97 -25.32
N PRO A 203 -7.67 -43.17 -24.65
CA PRO A 203 -7.92 -42.54 -23.35
C PRO A 203 -6.95 -43.08 -22.28
N GLY A 204 -6.42 -42.17 -21.46
CA GLY A 204 -5.59 -42.52 -20.31
C GLY A 204 -6.38 -43.25 -19.21
N PRO A 205 -5.70 -44.01 -18.32
CA PRO A 205 -6.35 -44.72 -17.23
C PRO A 205 -6.95 -43.77 -16.18
N PRO A 206 -7.95 -44.20 -15.39
CA PRO A 206 -8.60 -43.34 -14.40
C PRO A 206 -7.66 -42.91 -13.27
N VAL A 207 -7.75 -41.64 -12.87
CA VAL A 207 -7.08 -41.11 -11.67
C VAL A 207 -7.81 -41.62 -10.42
N ILE A 208 -7.06 -42.18 -9.47
CA ILE A 208 -7.58 -42.59 -8.16
C ILE A 208 -7.37 -41.40 -7.18
N PRO A 209 -8.42 -40.83 -6.59
CA PRO A 209 -8.26 -39.79 -5.56
C PRO A 209 -7.75 -40.41 -4.25
N GLY A 210 -6.77 -39.77 -3.60
CA GLY A 210 -6.33 -40.14 -2.24
C GLY A 210 -4.82 -40.27 -2.00
N SER A 211 -3.96 -40.03 -2.98
CA SER A 211 -2.50 -39.94 -2.74
C SER A 211 -2.12 -38.51 -2.30
N PRO A 212 -1.31 -38.33 -1.24
CA PRO A 212 -0.79 -37.01 -0.88
C PRO A 212 0.18 -36.49 -1.94
N VAL A 213 0.08 -35.20 -2.27
CA VAL A 213 0.99 -34.54 -3.23
C VAL A 213 2.36 -34.34 -2.57
N MET A 214 3.26 -35.29 -2.80
CA MET A 214 4.67 -35.16 -2.43
C MET A 214 5.35 -34.16 -3.38
N ILE A 215 5.57 -32.93 -2.91
CA ILE A 215 6.37 -31.93 -3.64
C ILE A 215 7.82 -32.45 -3.75
N PRO A 216 8.41 -32.56 -4.96
CA PRO A 216 9.82 -32.86 -5.12
C PRO A 216 10.63 -31.61 -4.73
N GLY A 217 11.00 -31.52 -3.44
CA GLY A 217 11.80 -30.41 -2.93
C GLY A 217 13.16 -30.32 -3.64
N THR A 218 13.43 -29.20 -4.29
CA THR A 218 14.80 -28.79 -4.61
C THR A 218 15.62 -28.79 -3.30
N PRO A 219 16.87 -29.27 -3.28
CA PRO A 219 17.68 -29.24 -2.07
C PRO A 219 17.79 -27.80 -1.55
N ALA A 220 17.25 -27.56 -0.36
CA ALA A 220 17.30 -26.24 0.27
C ALA A 220 18.76 -25.81 0.53
N PRO A 221 19.05 -24.50 0.54
CA PRO A 221 20.30 -23.98 1.11
C PRO A 221 20.52 -24.52 2.52
N THR A 222 21.79 -24.69 2.91
CA THR A 222 22.13 -25.23 4.23
C THR A 222 21.92 -24.21 5.34
N GLY A 223 20.68 -24.09 5.80
CA GLY A 223 20.23 -23.20 6.88
C GLY A 223 19.27 -22.12 6.38
N THR A 224 18.47 -21.58 7.31
CA THR A 224 17.57 -20.44 7.10
C THR A 224 18.34 -19.23 6.59
N GLU A 225 18.02 -18.75 5.38
CA GLU A 225 18.69 -17.60 4.76
C GLU A 225 18.29 -16.27 5.42
N PHE A 226 19.16 -15.26 5.36
CA PHE A 226 18.80 -13.86 5.61
C PHE A 226 18.65 -13.13 4.27
N ALA A 227 17.50 -12.49 4.05
CA ALA A 227 17.12 -11.92 2.76
C ALA A 227 16.43 -10.54 2.91
N PRO A 228 17.17 -9.47 3.27
CA PRO A 228 16.60 -8.14 3.56
C PRO A 228 15.91 -7.50 2.35
N TYR A 229 14.89 -6.68 2.61
CA TYR A 229 14.22 -5.89 1.56
C TYR A 229 15.09 -4.72 1.10
N VAL A 230 14.94 -4.36 -0.18
CA VAL A 230 15.59 -3.22 -0.83
C VAL A 230 14.56 -2.50 -1.68
N ASP A 231 14.21 -1.27 -1.30
CA ASP A 231 13.52 -0.33 -2.20
C ASP A 231 14.49 0.05 -3.34
N VAL A 232 14.10 -0.27 -4.58
CA VAL A 232 14.95 -0.07 -5.76
C VAL A 232 14.95 1.35 -6.30
N LEU A 233 14.05 2.22 -5.80
CA LEU A 233 13.84 3.60 -6.25
C LEU A 233 14.57 4.65 -5.41
N LEU A 234 15.06 4.30 -4.22
CA LEU A 234 15.78 5.22 -3.35
C LEU A 234 17.04 5.80 -4.01
N HIS A 235 17.39 7.02 -3.59
CA HIS A 235 18.61 7.70 -4.01
C HIS A 235 19.51 8.01 -2.80
N PRO A 236 20.80 7.62 -2.80
CA PRO A 236 21.48 6.85 -3.84
C PRO A 236 20.97 5.40 -3.93
N PRO A 237 20.93 4.78 -5.13
CA PRO A 237 20.47 3.40 -5.28
C PRO A 237 21.35 2.42 -4.50
N TYR A 238 20.73 1.49 -3.77
CA TYR A 238 21.43 0.52 -2.92
C TYR A 238 22.34 -0.41 -3.74
N ASP A 239 23.62 -0.50 -3.36
CA ASP A 239 24.62 -1.35 -4.03
C ASP A 239 24.59 -2.77 -3.47
N LEU A 240 23.77 -3.62 -4.09
CA LEU A 240 23.63 -5.04 -3.78
C LEU A 240 24.97 -5.80 -3.78
N ALA A 241 25.89 -5.46 -4.68
CA ALA A 241 27.14 -6.19 -4.85
C ALA A 241 28.17 -5.79 -3.78
N ALA A 242 28.29 -4.49 -3.48
CA ALA A 242 29.12 -4.02 -2.38
C ALA A 242 28.57 -4.47 -1.00
N ALA A 243 27.25 -4.47 -0.83
CA ALA A 243 26.61 -5.00 0.36
C ALA A 243 26.90 -6.51 0.52
N ALA A 244 26.68 -7.32 -0.51
CA ALA A 244 26.99 -8.75 -0.48
C ALA A 244 28.48 -9.04 -0.19
N ALA A 245 29.39 -8.29 -0.82
CA ALA A 245 30.83 -8.45 -0.64
C ALA A 245 31.31 -8.10 0.79
N SER A 246 30.68 -7.12 1.45
CA SER A 246 31.06 -6.65 2.78
C SER A 246 30.36 -7.36 3.94
N THR A 247 29.17 -7.91 3.72
CA THR A 247 28.32 -8.51 4.78
C THR A 247 28.27 -10.04 4.73
N GLY A 248 28.56 -10.65 3.57
CA GLY A 248 28.31 -12.08 3.35
C GLY A 248 26.86 -12.42 2.95
N VAL A 249 25.92 -11.47 2.99
CA VAL A 249 24.53 -11.68 2.53
C VAL A 249 24.49 -12.00 1.04
N ARG A 250 23.59 -12.90 0.61
CA ARG A 250 23.48 -13.38 -0.78
C ARG A 250 22.08 -13.30 -1.38
N GLN A 251 21.06 -13.06 -0.56
CA GLN A 251 19.68 -12.95 -1.00
C GLN A 251 19.16 -11.55 -0.68
N TYR A 252 18.36 -10.97 -1.56
CA TYR A 252 17.71 -9.68 -1.35
C TYR A 252 16.31 -9.71 -1.95
N THR A 253 15.33 -9.13 -1.25
CA THR A 253 13.96 -8.95 -1.80
C THR A 253 13.84 -7.54 -2.36
N LEU A 254 13.59 -7.43 -3.67
CA LEU A 254 13.49 -6.14 -4.34
C LEU A 254 12.04 -5.64 -4.32
N GLY A 255 11.80 -4.52 -3.63
CA GLY A 255 10.52 -3.85 -3.53
C GLY A 255 10.44 -2.59 -4.41
N PHE A 256 9.34 -2.27 -5.09
CA PHE A 256 8.14 -3.09 -5.31
C PHE A 256 7.62 -2.92 -6.75
N LEU A 257 7.09 -4.01 -7.31
CA LEU A 257 6.43 -4.04 -8.61
C LEU A 257 4.93 -3.81 -8.47
N VAL A 258 4.44 -2.71 -9.04
CA VAL A 258 3.04 -2.27 -8.98
C VAL A 258 2.54 -1.86 -10.36
N ALA A 259 1.23 -1.67 -10.49
CA ALA A 259 0.58 -1.26 -11.73
C ALA A 259 0.92 0.16 -12.16
N ASN A 260 1.11 0.35 -13.47
CA ASN A 260 1.17 1.67 -14.12
C ASN A 260 0.02 1.79 -15.14
N GLY A 261 -1.01 2.55 -14.77
CA GLY A 261 -2.16 2.88 -15.64
C GLY A 261 -3.07 1.71 -16.06
N GLY A 262 -2.83 0.50 -15.55
CA GLY A 262 -3.57 -0.72 -15.90
C GLY A 262 -2.77 -1.97 -15.54
N CYS A 263 -3.05 -3.10 -16.22
CA CYS A 263 -2.36 -4.38 -16.02
C CYS A 263 -0.93 -4.41 -16.61
N THR A 264 -0.15 -3.35 -16.37
CA THR A 264 1.25 -3.21 -16.78
C THR A 264 2.10 -3.04 -15.52
N PRO A 265 3.03 -3.97 -15.22
CA PRO A 265 3.90 -3.86 -14.06
C PRO A 265 4.96 -2.77 -14.26
N SER A 266 5.45 -2.21 -13.15
CA SER A 266 6.51 -1.20 -13.09
C SER A 266 7.06 -1.11 -11.67
N TRP A 267 8.30 -0.66 -11.49
CA TRP A 267 8.83 -0.39 -10.15
C TRP A 267 8.23 0.92 -9.61
N GLY A 268 7.46 0.81 -8.51
CA GLY A 268 6.75 1.92 -7.84
C GLY A 268 5.89 2.80 -8.75
N GLY A 269 5.35 2.27 -9.84
CA GLY A 269 4.55 3.02 -10.83
C GLY A 269 5.38 3.79 -11.86
N VAL A 270 6.70 3.93 -11.66
CA VAL A 270 7.52 4.96 -12.33
C VAL A 270 8.62 4.42 -13.25
N LEU A 271 9.34 3.36 -12.89
CA LEU A 271 10.38 2.78 -13.75
C LEU A 271 9.88 1.51 -14.45
N PRO A 272 10.20 1.30 -15.74
CA PRO A 272 9.83 0.08 -16.44
C PRO A 272 10.48 -1.13 -15.76
N VAL A 273 9.82 -2.28 -15.81
CA VAL A 273 10.32 -3.51 -15.20
C VAL A 273 11.71 -3.88 -15.72
N GLY A 274 11.99 -3.69 -17.00
CA GLY A 274 13.31 -3.90 -17.59
C GLY A 274 14.32 -2.76 -17.39
N ASP A 275 14.22 -1.94 -16.34
CA ASP A 275 15.14 -0.82 -16.12
C ASP A 275 16.61 -1.26 -16.10
N ALA A 276 17.42 -0.62 -16.93
CA ALA A 276 18.83 -0.94 -17.08
C ALA A 276 19.66 -0.60 -15.84
N GLY A 277 19.22 0.33 -14.99
CA GLY A 277 19.84 0.64 -13.72
C GLY A 277 19.68 -0.49 -12.70
N ILE A 278 18.46 -1.01 -12.54
CA ILE A 278 18.14 -2.12 -11.64
C ILE A 278 18.74 -3.43 -12.18
N ALA A 279 18.57 -3.72 -13.48
CA ALA A 279 19.12 -4.92 -14.12
C ALA A 279 20.64 -5.05 -13.95
N ARG A 280 21.41 -3.96 -14.05
CA ARG A 280 22.85 -3.98 -13.76
C ARG A 280 23.17 -4.35 -12.30
N ARG A 281 22.38 -3.88 -11.33
CA ARG A 281 22.59 -4.22 -9.90
C ARG A 281 22.27 -5.69 -9.62
N VAL A 282 21.23 -6.24 -10.24
CA VAL A 282 20.88 -7.67 -10.16
C VAL A 282 21.98 -8.54 -10.80
N SER A 283 22.50 -8.16 -11.98
CA SER A 283 23.62 -8.88 -12.60
C SER A 283 24.89 -8.84 -11.75
N ALA A 284 25.27 -7.68 -11.20
CA ALA A 284 26.44 -7.55 -10.34
C ALA A 284 26.34 -8.37 -9.04
N LEU A 285 25.15 -8.47 -8.44
CA LEU A 285 24.90 -9.36 -7.30
C LEU A 285 25.09 -10.84 -7.69
N ARG A 286 24.62 -11.25 -8.87
CA ARG A 286 24.80 -12.62 -9.38
C ARG A 286 26.24 -12.95 -9.73
N GLU A 287 26.99 -11.99 -10.25
CA GLU A 287 28.45 -12.10 -10.42
C GLU A 287 29.18 -12.23 -9.06
N ALA A 288 28.64 -11.64 -7.99
CA ALA A 288 29.08 -11.85 -6.61
C ALA A 288 28.52 -13.13 -5.93
N GLY A 289 27.76 -13.95 -6.67
CA GLY A 289 27.21 -15.23 -6.20
C GLY A 289 25.91 -15.15 -5.39
N GLY A 290 25.18 -14.04 -5.45
CA GLY A 290 23.83 -13.90 -4.86
C GLY A 290 22.69 -14.00 -5.89
N ASP A 291 21.45 -13.89 -5.44
CA ASP A 291 20.26 -13.76 -6.30
C ASP A 291 19.19 -12.86 -5.63
N VAL A 292 18.07 -12.62 -6.33
CA VAL A 292 16.98 -11.75 -5.88
C VAL A 292 15.61 -12.44 -5.88
N ARG A 293 14.79 -12.06 -4.91
CA ARG A 293 13.34 -12.27 -4.90
C ARG A 293 12.68 -10.98 -5.41
N LEU A 294 11.79 -11.03 -6.40
CA LEU A 294 11.03 -9.85 -6.85
C LEU A 294 9.73 -9.74 -6.05
N SER A 295 9.47 -8.61 -5.39
CA SER A 295 8.22 -8.40 -4.66
C SER A 295 7.24 -7.51 -5.43
N PHE A 296 5.98 -7.94 -5.49
CA PHE A 296 4.86 -7.23 -6.10
C PHE A 296 3.91 -6.72 -5.01
N GLY A 297 3.40 -5.49 -5.15
CA GLY A 297 2.50 -4.88 -4.16
C GLY A 297 3.22 -3.93 -3.19
N GLY A 298 3.09 -4.19 -1.89
CA GLY A 298 3.56 -3.33 -0.81
C GLY A 298 2.67 -2.11 -0.54
N ALA A 299 3.00 -1.36 0.52
CA ALA A 299 2.16 -0.32 1.12
C ALA A 299 1.79 0.87 0.23
N THR A 300 2.43 1.03 -0.95
CA THR A 300 2.22 2.20 -1.83
C THR A 300 2.17 1.81 -3.31
N GLY A 301 1.40 2.57 -4.09
CA GLY A 301 1.08 2.26 -5.48
C GLY A 301 -0.23 1.48 -5.60
N THR A 302 -0.40 0.77 -6.72
CA THR A 302 -1.62 0.01 -7.02
C THR A 302 -1.26 -1.46 -7.30
N GLU A 303 -1.72 -2.39 -6.46
CA GLU A 303 -1.41 -3.81 -6.61
C GLU A 303 -2.05 -4.40 -7.87
N LEU A 304 -1.29 -5.21 -8.62
CA LEU A 304 -1.65 -5.63 -9.98
C LEU A 304 -2.93 -6.48 -10.03
N ALA A 305 -3.19 -7.34 -9.04
CA ALA A 305 -4.41 -8.16 -9.03
C ALA A 305 -5.69 -7.33 -8.84
N THR A 306 -5.61 -6.11 -8.30
CA THR A 306 -6.77 -5.19 -8.20
C THR A 306 -7.15 -4.53 -9.56
N VAL A 307 -6.23 -4.46 -10.53
CA VAL A 307 -6.46 -3.79 -11.83
C VAL A 307 -6.45 -4.71 -13.05
N CYS A 308 -5.75 -5.84 -13.00
CA CYS A 308 -5.81 -6.85 -14.05
C CYS A 308 -7.21 -7.49 -14.05
N SER A 309 -7.83 -7.65 -15.23
CA SER A 309 -9.22 -8.13 -15.27
C SER A 309 -9.33 -9.65 -15.05
N THR A 310 -8.38 -10.42 -15.59
CA THR A 310 -8.40 -11.90 -15.57
C THR A 310 -7.09 -12.49 -15.01
N PRO A 311 -7.09 -13.76 -14.55
CA PRO A 311 -5.88 -14.43 -14.08
C PRO A 311 -4.78 -14.55 -15.15
N GLU A 312 -5.14 -14.71 -16.42
CA GLU A 312 -4.17 -14.84 -17.52
C GLU A 312 -3.47 -13.50 -17.82
N GLN A 313 -4.21 -12.38 -17.75
CA GLN A 313 -3.62 -11.05 -17.86
C GLN A 313 -2.66 -10.79 -16.69
N LEU A 314 -3.08 -11.14 -15.47
CA LEU A 314 -2.28 -10.97 -14.26
C LEU A 314 -1.02 -11.85 -14.28
N ALA A 315 -1.14 -13.12 -14.69
CA ALA A 315 -0.01 -14.02 -14.88
C ALA A 315 0.94 -13.51 -15.96
N ALA A 316 0.44 -12.98 -17.08
CA ALA A 316 1.29 -12.38 -18.12
C ALA A 316 2.04 -11.13 -17.61
N ALA A 317 1.39 -10.29 -16.79
CA ALA A 317 2.02 -9.16 -16.13
C ALA A 317 3.16 -9.64 -15.20
N TYR A 318 2.88 -10.54 -14.26
CA TYR A 318 3.89 -11.09 -13.35
C TYR A 318 5.02 -11.82 -14.11
N GLN A 319 4.71 -12.61 -15.15
CA GLN A 319 5.69 -13.31 -15.98
C GLN A 319 6.64 -12.35 -16.69
N SER A 320 6.17 -11.19 -17.15
CA SER A 320 7.04 -10.19 -17.80
C SER A 320 8.16 -9.67 -16.89
N ALA A 321 7.96 -9.68 -15.56
CA ALA A 321 8.99 -9.34 -14.58
C ALA A 321 9.90 -10.53 -14.24
N ILE A 322 9.34 -11.73 -14.13
CA ILE A 322 10.11 -12.97 -13.98
C ILE A 322 11.08 -13.12 -15.16
N ASP A 323 10.64 -12.82 -16.39
CA ASP A 323 11.47 -12.89 -17.58
C ASP A 323 12.51 -11.76 -17.65
N ALA A 324 12.12 -10.51 -17.37
CA ALA A 324 13.01 -9.35 -17.41
C ALA A 324 14.24 -9.48 -16.50
N TYR A 325 14.09 -10.15 -15.35
CA TYR A 325 15.19 -10.44 -14.42
C TYR A 325 15.63 -11.90 -14.43
N ALA A 326 15.09 -12.75 -15.30
CA ALA A 326 15.24 -14.21 -15.24
C ALA A 326 15.07 -14.78 -13.81
N ALA A 327 14.14 -14.24 -13.02
CA ALA A 327 13.98 -14.56 -11.60
C ALA A 327 13.62 -16.03 -11.37
N THR A 328 13.97 -16.53 -10.18
CA THR A 328 13.60 -17.87 -9.68
C THR A 328 12.74 -17.81 -8.42
N ARG A 329 12.65 -16.64 -7.79
CA ARG A 329 11.96 -16.34 -6.53
C ARG A 329 11.10 -15.10 -6.72
N ILE A 330 9.83 -15.16 -6.31
CA ILE A 330 8.92 -14.00 -6.27
C ILE A 330 8.18 -13.90 -4.94
N ASP A 331 7.65 -12.72 -4.66
CA ASP A 331 6.90 -12.38 -3.46
C ASP A 331 5.67 -11.55 -3.81
N PHE A 332 4.57 -11.79 -3.11
CA PHE A 332 3.37 -10.96 -3.18
C PHE A 332 3.16 -10.29 -1.84
N ASP A 333 3.53 -9.02 -1.73
CA ASP A 333 3.35 -8.24 -0.51
C ASP A 333 1.97 -7.57 -0.55
N VAL A 334 1.02 -8.14 0.19
CA VAL A 334 -0.41 -7.85 0.02
C VAL A 334 -0.95 -7.08 1.22
N GLU A 335 -1.02 -5.77 1.05
CA GLU A 335 -1.33 -4.81 2.11
C GLU A 335 -2.67 -4.07 1.93
N GLY A 336 -3.14 -3.48 3.02
CA GLY A 336 -4.25 -2.52 3.03
C GLY A 336 -5.50 -3.01 2.29
N ALA A 337 -5.98 -2.21 1.32
CA ALA A 337 -7.17 -2.53 0.54
C ALA A 337 -6.98 -3.74 -0.40
N ALA A 338 -5.77 -4.01 -0.88
CA ALA A 338 -5.50 -5.14 -1.78
C ALA A 338 -5.56 -6.50 -1.07
N LEU A 339 -5.46 -6.51 0.27
CA LEU A 339 -5.67 -7.67 1.13
C LEU A 339 -7.16 -7.98 1.35
N ALA A 340 -8.00 -6.94 1.41
CA ALA A 340 -9.45 -7.06 1.61
C ALA A 340 -10.24 -7.40 0.32
N ASP A 341 -9.65 -7.19 -0.87
CA ASP A 341 -10.28 -7.54 -2.15
C ASP A 341 -10.16 -9.05 -2.43
N THR A 342 -11.21 -9.80 -2.08
CA THR A 342 -11.32 -11.24 -2.34
C THR A 342 -11.33 -11.60 -3.82
N ALA A 343 -11.75 -10.69 -4.72
CA ALA A 343 -11.70 -10.92 -6.16
C ALA A 343 -10.26 -10.77 -6.68
N ALA A 344 -9.49 -9.81 -6.17
CA ALA A 344 -8.05 -9.71 -6.40
C ALA A 344 -7.30 -10.91 -5.80
N ASN A 345 -7.59 -11.32 -4.57
CA ASN A 345 -6.97 -12.48 -3.92
C ASN A 345 -7.18 -13.77 -4.72
N ARG A 346 -8.42 -14.06 -5.14
CA ARG A 346 -8.72 -15.19 -6.02
C ARG A 346 -7.98 -15.10 -7.34
N ARG A 347 -8.01 -13.94 -8.01
CA ARG A 347 -7.32 -13.72 -9.29
C ARG A 347 -5.81 -13.92 -9.16
N ARG A 348 -5.21 -13.49 -8.04
CA ARG A 348 -3.79 -13.67 -7.70
C ARG A 348 -3.45 -15.15 -7.53
N ALA A 349 -4.28 -15.91 -6.80
CA ALA A 349 -4.12 -17.36 -6.66
C ALA A 349 -4.21 -18.09 -8.02
N GLU A 350 -5.25 -17.82 -8.82
CA GLU A 350 -5.42 -18.40 -10.15
C GLU A 350 -4.23 -18.05 -11.08
N ALA A 351 -3.69 -16.83 -11.00
CA ALA A 351 -2.50 -16.41 -11.73
C ALA A 351 -1.21 -17.12 -11.25
N ILE A 352 -1.04 -17.34 -9.94
CA ILE A 352 0.10 -18.09 -9.38
C ILE A 352 0.11 -19.53 -9.91
N THR A 353 -1.05 -20.17 -10.05
CA THR A 353 -1.16 -21.50 -10.66
C THR A 353 -0.68 -21.50 -12.12
N ILE A 354 -1.03 -20.47 -12.91
CA ILE A 354 -0.53 -20.30 -14.29
C ILE A 354 1.00 -20.10 -14.30
N LEU A 355 1.54 -19.26 -13.41
CA LEU A 355 2.98 -19.03 -13.28
C LEU A 355 3.74 -20.31 -12.94
N ARG A 356 3.31 -21.06 -11.91
CA ARG A 356 3.96 -22.31 -11.51
C ARG A 356 3.90 -23.38 -12.61
N GLN A 357 2.80 -23.47 -13.35
CA GLN A 357 2.69 -24.36 -14.51
C GLN A 357 3.65 -23.96 -15.65
N THR A 358 3.76 -22.66 -15.94
CA THR A 358 4.68 -22.10 -16.95
C THR A 358 6.14 -22.38 -16.57
N ALA A 359 6.49 -22.11 -15.31
CA ALA A 359 7.80 -22.36 -14.71
C ALA A 359 8.19 -23.85 -14.77
N ALA A 360 7.28 -24.75 -14.40
CA ALA A 360 7.49 -26.19 -14.47
C ALA A 360 7.66 -26.69 -15.92
N ALA A 361 6.84 -26.19 -16.86
CA ALA A 361 6.95 -26.53 -18.29
C ALA A 361 8.27 -26.03 -18.91
N ALA A 362 8.81 -24.91 -18.41
CA ALA A 362 10.13 -24.39 -18.80
C ALA A 362 11.32 -25.10 -18.12
N GLY A 363 11.08 -26.07 -17.23
CA GLY A 363 12.12 -26.75 -16.46
C GLY A 363 12.82 -25.85 -15.43
N ARG A 364 12.20 -24.73 -15.06
CA ARG A 364 12.72 -23.71 -14.14
C ARG A 364 11.71 -23.49 -13.01
N PRO A 365 11.69 -24.32 -11.95
CA PRO A 365 10.72 -24.17 -10.87
C PRO A 365 10.81 -22.77 -10.24
N LEU A 366 9.64 -22.19 -9.96
CA LEU A 366 9.47 -20.84 -9.41
C LEU A 366 9.05 -20.96 -7.95
N ASP A 367 9.86 -20.38 -7.06
CA ASP A 367 9.58 -20.18 -5.64
C ASP A 367 8.68 -18.94 -5.48
N VAL A 368 7.58 -19.09 -4.75
CA VAL A 368 6.51 -18.08 -4.60
C VAL A 368 6.15 -17.88 -3.14
N SER A 369 6.37 -16.69 -2.61
CA SER A 369 5.90 -16.27 -1.29
C SER A 369 4.72 -15.30 -1.32
N VAL A 370 4.07 -15.17 -0.17
CA VAL A 370 3.22 -14.03 0.16
C VAL A 370 3.77 -13.36 1.42
N THR A 371 3.82 -12.04 1.42
CA THR A 371 4.15 -11.20 2.57
C THR A 371 2.88 -10.50 3.05
N LEU A 372 2.64 -10.54 4.36
CA LEU A 372 1.36 -10.14 4.97
C LEU A 372 1.55 -9.33 6.26
N PRO A 373 0.71 -8.31 6.51
CA PRO A 373 0.68 -7.59 7.78
C PRO A 373 0.18 -8.49 8.92
N VAL A 374 0.77 -8.33 10.11
CA VAL A 374 0.56 -9.21 11.26
C VAL A 374 0.43 -8.39 12.55
N LEU A 375 -0.25 -8.93 13.55
CA LEU A 375 -0.19 -8.45 14.94
C LEU A 375 0.61 -9.46 15.79
N PRO A 376 1.00 -9.13 17.03
CA PRO A 376 1.60 -10.11 17.95
C PRO A 376 0.70 -11.32 18.27
N GLN A 377 -0.58 -11.23 17.90
CA GLN A 377 -1.60 -12.28 18.03
C GLN A 377 -1.85 -13.06 16.70
N GLY A 378 -1.09 -12.77 15.64
CA GLY A 378 -1.17 -13.45 14.34
C GLY A 378 -1.70 -12.56 13.20
N LEU A 379 -1.99 -13.17 12.05
CA LEU A 379 -2.63 -12.51 10.91
C LEU A 379 -4.03 -12.01 11.30
N THR A 380 -4.41 -10.86 10.75
CA THR A 380 -5.80 -10.40 10.74
C THR A 380 -6.66 -11.32 9.87
N GLN A 381 -8.00 -11.21 9.98
CA GLN A 381 -8.91 -12.10 9.24
C GLN A 381 -8.66 -12.07 7.72
N GLY A 382 -8.41 -10.89 7.12
CA GLY A 382 -8.08 -10.80 5.68
C GLY A 382 -6.80 -11.54 5.27
N GLY A 383 -5.81 -11.63 6.17
CA GLY A 383 -4.62 -12.48 5.96
C GLY A 383 -4.94 -13.97 6.00
N VAL A 384 -5.81 -14.40 6.92
CA VAL A 384 -6.29 -15.79 7.01
C VAL A 384 -7.18 -16.13 5.80
N ASP A 385 -8.02 -15.20 5.36
CA ASP A 385 -8.91 -15.36 4.20
C ASP A 385 -8.09 -15.48 2.91
N LEU A 386 -7.06 -14.65 2.69
CA LEU A 386 -6.17 -14.76 1.53
C LEU A 386 -5.49 -16.14 1.46
N LEU A 387 -4.99 -16.65 2.59
CA LEU A 387 -4.39 -17.98 2.65
C LEU A 387 -5.43 -19.09 2.41
N THR A 388 -6.66 -18.88 2.84
CA THR A 388 -7.79 -19.82 2.65
C THR A 388 -8.26 -19.84 1.20
N ASP A 389 -8.37 -18.69 0.55
CA ASP A 389 -8.66 -18.54 -0.88
C ASP A 389 -7.57 -19.18 -1.75
N ALA A 390 -6.29 -18.94 -1.40
CA ALA A 390 -5.16 -19.60 -2.06
C ALA A 390 -5.27 -21.13 -1.93
N ARG A 391 -5.54 -21.63 -0.70
CA ARG A 391 -5.74 -23.05 -0.45
C ARG A 391 -6.94 -23.64 -1.21
N ALA A 392 -8.02 -22.88 -1.35
CA ALA A 392 -9.21 -23.28 -2.13
C ALA A 392 -8.99 -23.28 -3.65
N ALA A 393 -7.96 -22.58 -4.13
CA ALA A 393 -7.48 -22.60 -5.51
C ALA A 393 -6.32 -23.60 -5.75
N ASP A 394 -6.08 -24.52 -4.81
CA ASP A 394 -4.94 -25.46 -4.76
C ASP A 394 -3.55 -24.78 -4.81
N VAL A 395 -3.47 -23.48 -4.51
CA VAL A 395 -2.21 -22.76 -4.34
C VAL A 395 -1.65 -23.02 -2.95
N VAL A 396 -0.38 -23.41 -2.91
CA VAL A 396 0.46 -23.41 -1.72
C VAL A 396 1.62 -22.44 -1.98
N PHE A 397 1.94 -21.58 -1.02
CA PHE A 397 3.12 -20.73 -1.05
C PHE A 397 4.34 -21.51 -0.53
N ASP A 398 5.53 -21.24 -1.07
CA ASP A 398 6.76 -21.84 -0.54
C ASP A 398 7.14 -21.23 0.82
N ALA A 399 6.74 -19.97 1.07
CA ALA A 399 6.64 -19.41 2.41
C ALA A 399 5.53 -18.36 2.56
N VAL A 400 5.03 -18.22 3.78
CA VAL A 400 4.24 -17.07 4.26
C VAL A 400 5.17 -16.21 5.12
N ASN A 401 5.50 -15.02 4.64
CA ASN A 401 6.33 -14.05 5.33
C ASN A 401 5.44 -13.07 6.12
N VAL A 402 5.83 -12.74 7.36
CA VAL A 402 5.06 -11.84 8.22
C VAL A 402 5.79 -10.52 8.44
N MET A 403 5.11 -9.40 8.20
CA MET A 403 5.62 -8.07 8.48
C MET A 403 5.47 -7.76 9.96
N ALA A 404 6.51 -8.08 10.73
CA ALA A 404 6.57 -7.94 12.18
C ALA A 404 6.88 -6.50 12.60
N MET A 405 5.96 -5.59 12.28
CA MET A 405 6.10 -4.14 12.42
C MET A 405 4.72 -3.47 12.57
N ASP A 406 4.72 -2.24 13.07
CA ASP A 406 3.61 -1.28 13.04
C ASP A 406 2.28 -1.81 13.60
N TYR A 407 2.38 -2.50 14.73
CA TYR A 407 1.27 -3.12 15.44
C TYR A 407 0.34 -2.10 16.11
N GLY A 408 0.91 -0.97 16.56
CA GLY A 408 0.25 0.05 17.37
C GLY A 408 0.14 -0.34 18.85
N ASP A 409 0.17 0.67 19.73
CA ASP A 409 0.15 0.53 21.21
C ASP A 409 -0.98 -0.36 21.76
N ALA A 410 -2.07 -0.55 21.01
CA ALA A 410 -3.21 -1.40 21.39
C ALA A 410 -2.94 -2.90 21.22
N ALA A 411 -2.14 -3.30 20.23
CA ALA A 411 -1.75 -4.69 19.99
C ALA A 411 -0.36 -5.03 20.56
N ALA A 412 0.52 -4.03 20.63
CA ALA A 412 1.87 -4.10 21.16
C ALA A 412 2.13 -3.00 22.23
N PRO A 413 1.48 -3.08 23.42
CA PRO A 413 1.67 -2.10 24.49
C PRO A 413 3.13 -2.02 24.96
N ASP A 414 3.53 -0.87 25.53
CA ASP A 414 4.89 -0.48 25.94
C ASP A 414 6.02 -1.18 25.11
N PRO A 415 6.16 -0.86 23.81
CA PRO A 415 7.00 -1.65 22.89
C PRO A 415 8.53 -1.50 23.09
N ALA A 416 8.97 -0.55 23.90
CA ALA A 416 10.39 -0.26 24.16
C ALA A 416 11.17 -1.50 24.65
N GLY A 417 12.09 -2.00 23.82
CA GLY A 417 12.88 -3.21 24.12
C GLY A 417 12.08 -4.52 24.11
N ARG A 418 10.91 -4.54 23.44
CA ARG A 418 10.04 -5.72 23.29
C ARG A 418 9.73 -6.07 21.83
N MET A 419 10.24 -5.32 20.85
CA MET A 419 9.85 -5.49 19.45
C MET A 419 10.27 -6.85 18.85
N GLY A 420 11.46 -7.36 19.17
CA GLY A 420 11.89 -8.70 18.78
C GLY A 420 11.09 -9.80 19.47
N ARG A 421 10.57 -9.52 20.68
CA ARG A 421 9.64 -10.42 21.37
C ARG A 421 8.29 -10.46 20.66
N PHE A 422 7.73 -9.30 20.30
CA PHE A 422 6.48 -9.22 19.53
C PHE A 422 6.61 -9.85 18.13
N ALA A 423 7.77 -9.72 17.47
CA ALA A 423 8.04 -10.40 16.20
C ALA A 423 8.03 -11.94 16.35
N ILE A 424 8.60 -12.47 17.44
CA ILE A 424 8.59 -13.91 17.76
C ILE A 424 7.18 -14.39 18.12
N ASP A 425 6.44 -13.64 18.95
CA ASP A 425 5.08 -13.99 19.34
C ASP A 425 4.13 -13.95 18.11
N ALA A 426 4.29 -12.96 17.22
CA ALA A 426 3.56 -12.85 15.94
C ALA A 426 3.76 -14.07 15.03
N VAL A 427 5.00 -14.39 14.64
CA VAL A 427 5.27 -15.53 13.74
C VAL A 427 4.87 -16.86 14.39
N THR A 428 4.91 -16.96 15.72
CA THR A 428 4.39 -18.12 16.46
C THR A 428 2.87 -18.27 16.35
N ALA A 429 2.12 -17.17 16.41
CA ALA A 429 0.68 -17.18 16.19
C ALA A 429 0.32 -17.52 14.72
N VAL A 430 1.08 -16.97 13.76
CA VAL A 430 0.89 -17.31 12.33
C VAL A 430 1.22 -18.77 12.03
N GLN A 431 2.15 -19.41 12.75
CA GLN A 431 2.39 -20.85 12.62
C GLN A 431 1.15 -21.67 12.92
N ALA A 432 0.39 -21.33 13.96
CA ALA A 432 -0.86 -22.02 14.27
C ALA A 432 -1.93 -21.80 13.17
N GLN A 433 -2.00 -20.60 12.59
CA GLN A 433 -2.92 -20.27 11.50
C GLN A 433 -2.56 -21.01 10.20
N VAL A 434 -1.32 -20.91 9.73
CA VAL A 434 -0.80 -21.58 8.51
C VAL A 434 -0.91 -23.10 8.62
N ARG A 435 -0.55 -23.67 9.78
CA ARG A 435 -0.75 -25.10 10.09
C ARG A 435 -2.22 -25.52 9.94
N GLY A 436 -3.14 -24.70 10.43
CA GLY A 436 -4.59 -24.94 10.35
C GLY A 436 -5.14 -24.86 8.93
N VAL A 437 -4.79 -23.82 8.17
CA VAL A 437 -5.27 -23.59 6.79
C VAL A 437 -4.74 -24.67 5.84
N PHE A 438 -3.45 -24.98 5.88
CA PHE A 438 -2.83 -25.89 4.91
C PHE A 438 -2.86 -27.37 5.34
N GLY A 439 -3.10 -27.65 6.63
CA GLY A 439 -3.15 -29.00 7.19
C GLY A 439 -1.76 -29.62 7.44
N LEU A 440 -0.77 -28.77 7.77
CA LEU A 440 0.63 -29.14 7.88
C LEU A 440 0.97 -29.81 9.23
N SER A 441 2.11 -30.51 9.29
CA SER A 441 2.77 -30.81 10.56
C SER A 441 3.41 -29.55 11.15
N ASP A 442 3.66 -29.55 12.46
CA ASP A 442 4.23 -28.41 13.18
C ASP A 442 5.56 -27.95 12.57
N ASP A 443 6.48 -28.87 12.28
CA ASP A 443 7.77 -28.60 11.65
C ASP A 443 7.62 -28.08 10.20
N ALA A 444 6.66 -28.61 9.44
CA ALA A 444 6.41 -28.15 8.06
C ALA A 444 5.81 -26.74 8.05
N ALA A 445 4.95 -26.42 9.02
CA ALA A 445 4.42 -25.08 9.21
C ALA A 445 5.51 -24.08 9.63
N TRP A 446 6.47 -24.46 10.48
CA TRP A 446 7.64 -23.61 10.78
C TRP A 446 8.51 -23.37 9.53
N ARG A 447 8.84 -24.44 8.78
CA ARG A 447 9.63 -24.34 7.55
C ARG A 447 8.94 -23.58 6.41
N SER A 448 7.63 -23.38 6.47
CA SER A 448 6.85 -22.57 5.51
C SER A 448 6.64 -21.10 5.96
N LEU A 449 7.36 -20.61 6.96
CA LEU A 449 7.23 -19.24 7.46
C LEU A 449 8.51 -18.44 7.25
N ALA A 450 8.34 -17.12 7.12
CA ALA A 450 9.42 -16.15 7.25
C ALA A 450 8.97 -14.96 8.11
N VAL A 451 9.93 -14.17 8.59
CA VAL A 451 9.67 -12.99 9.43
C VAL A 451 10.49 -11.79 8.97
N THR A 452 9.81 -10.65 8.82
CA THR A 452 10.38 -9.37 8.36
C THR A 452 10.02 -8.27 9.36
N PRO A 453 10.88 -7.95 10.34
CA PRO A 453 10.69 -6.77 11.18
C PRO A 453 11.10 -5.48 10.47
N MET A 454 10.49 -4.36 10.82
CA MET A 454 11.04 -3.04 10.49
C MET A 454 12.17 -2.74 11.46
N ILE A 455 13.29 -2.19 10.98
CA ILE A 455 14.47 -1.93 11.82
C ILE A 455 14.51 -0.49 12.34
N GLY A 456 15.07 -0.29 13.53
CA GLY A 456 15.16 1.02 14.16
C GLY A 456 13.78 1.53 14.58
N VAL A 457 13.50 2.80 14.32
CA VAL A 457 12.18 3.41 14.57
C VAL A 457 11.21 3.02 13.45
N ASN A 458 10.03 2.54 13.84
CA ASN A 458 8.93 2.19 12.93
C ASN A 458 8.08 3.44 12.57
N ASP A 459 7.05 3.29 11.73
CA ASP A 459 6.10 4.38 11.46
C ASP A 459 5.22 4.67 12.70
N VAL A 460 4.91 3.65 13.49
CA VAL A 460 4.49 3.77 14.90
C VAL A 460 5.69 4.18 15.76
N ALA A 461 5.87 5.49 15.97
CA ALA A 461 7.08 6.05 16.60
C ALA A 461 7.35 5.63 18.08
N THR A 462 6.45 4.92 18.75
CA THR A 462 6.73 4.26 20.04
C THR A 462 7.48 2.93 19.86
N GLU A 463 7.27 2.25 18.73
CA GLU A 463 7.91 0.99 18.37
C GLU A 463 9.33 1.24 17.85
N VAL A 464 10.30 0.66 18.54
CA VAL A 464 11.72 0.75 18.19
C VAL A 464 12.35 -0.63 18.26
N PHE A 465 12.62 -1.22 17.11
CA PHE A 465 13.31 -2.50 16.94
C PHE A 465 14.82 -2.28 16.93
N THR A 466 15.55 -2.87 17.86
CA THR A 466 16.99 -2.63 18.06
C THR A 466 17.87 -3.74 17.49
N PRO A 467 19.20 -3.55 17.35
CA PRO A 467 20.11 -4.64 17.02
C PRO A 467 20.14 -5.77 18.07
N ALA A 468 19.59 -5.57 19.28
CA ALA A 468 19.36 -6.68 20.22
C ALA A 468 18.11 -7.49 19.88
N ASP A 469 17.07 -6.84 19.37
CA ASP A 469 15.85 -7.49 18.85
C ASP A 469 16.16 -8.31 17.58
N ALA A 470 17.02 -7.79 16.69
CA ALA A 470 17.49 -8.49 15.50
C ALA A 470 18.14 -9.85 15.83
N ARG A 471 19.04 -9.88 16.83
CA ARG A 471 19.72 -11.11 17.28
C ARG A 471 18.74 -12.18 17.75
N ILE A 472 17.77 -11.84 18.60
CA ILE A 472 16.82 -12.83 19.12
C ILE A 472 15.85 -13.33 18.04
N VAL A 473 15.50 -12.49 17.06
CA VAL A 473 14.73 -12.92 15.88
C VAL A 473 15.55 -13.84 14.98
N ALA A 474 16.83 -13.55 14.74
CA ALA A 474 17.73 -14.39 13.96
C ALA A 474 18.02 -15.74 14.63
N GLU A 475 18.27 -15.75 15.96
CA GLU A 475 18.42 -16.97 16.75
C GLU A 475 17.13 -17.80 16.71
N PHE A 476 15.96 -17.18 16.96
CA PHE A 476 14.67 -17.86 16.88
C PHE A 476 14.43 -18.46 15.49
N ALA A 477 14.64 -17.68 14.43
CA ALA A 477 14.38 -18.10 13.05
C ALA A 477 15.23 -19.32 12.66
N ARG A 478 16.53 -19.31 13.00
CA ARG A 478 17.44 -20.45 12.82
C ARG A 478 17.03 -21.64 13.70
N SER A 479 16.60 -21.41 14.95
CA SER A 479 16.15 -22.47 15.87
C SER A 479 14.84 -23.17 15.45
N LYS A 480 14.05 -22.54 14.57
CA LYS A 480 12.81 -23.06 14.01
C LYS A 480 12.93 -23.58 12.59
N GLU A 481 14.11 -23.47 11.99
CA GLU A 481 14.32 -23.76 10.56
C GLU A 481 13.31 -23.01 9.67
N LEU A 482 13.07 -21.71 9.93
CA LEU A 482 12.21 -20.90 9.06
C LEU A 482 12.74 -20.90 7.61
N ALA A 483 11.89 -20.54 6.65
CA ALA A 483 12.29 -20.41 5.24
C ALA A 483 13.37 -19.34 5.07
N TRP A 484 13.14 -18.15 5.65
CA TRP A 484 14.13 -17.08 5.82
C TRP A 484 13.73 -16.14 6.97
N TYR A 485 14.58 -15.18 7.27
CA TYR A 485 14.22 -13.94 7.96
C TYR A 485 14.76 -12.76 7.16
N SER A 486 14.24 -11.57 7.43
CA SER A 486 14.46 -10.37 6.63
C SER A 486 14.40 -9.12 7.52
N MET A 487 14.43 -7.95 6.89
CA MET A 487 14.17 -6.66 7.52
C MET A 487 13.65 -5.63 6.50
N TRP A 488 12.84 -4.67 6.98
CA TRP A 488 12.51 -3.44 6.27
C TRP A 488 13.36 -2.26 6.81
N SER A 489 14.42 -1.83 6.12
CA SER A 489 14.99 -2.33 4.85
C SER A 489 16.51 -2.13 4.85
N ALA A 490 17.23 -2.74 3.90
CA ALA A 490 18.70 -2.67 3.86
C ALA A 490 19.25 -1.25 3.68
N ALA A 491 18.49 -0.34 3.06
CA ALA A 491 18.85 1.07 2.91
C ALA A 491 18.71 1.87 4.23
N ARG A 492 17.98 1.33 5.21
CA ARG A 492 17.77 1.93 6.53
C ARG A 492 18.84 1.51 7.55
N ASP A 493 19.68 0.53 7.25
CA ASP A 493 20.72 0.00 8.14
C ASP A 493 21.97 0.90 8.21
N THR A 494 21.73 2.17 8.55
CA THR A 494 22.73 3.23 8.67
C THR A 494 22.25 4.30 9.66
N PRO A 495 23.15 4.91 10.46
CA PRO A 495 22.81 6.08 11.27
C PRO A 495 22.30 7.24 10.41
N CYS A 496 21.37 8.00 10.98
CA CYS A 496 20.79 9.16 10.32
C CYS A 496 21.74 10.36 10.24
N VAL A 497 21.73 11.05 9.10
CA VAL A 497 22.38 12.37 8.95
C VAL A 497 21.73 13.36 9.93
N GLY A 498 22.56 13.95 10.81
CA GLY A 498 22.12 14.81 11.90
C GLY A 498 21.96 14.11 13.26
N GLY A 499 22.11 12.78 13.31
CA GLY A 499 21.88 11.97 14.51
C GLY A 499 20.46 11.39 14.60
N PRO A 500 20.11 10.76 15.74
CA PRO A 500 18.84 10.05 15.92
C PRO A 500 17.58 10.87 15.59
N LYS A 501 16.55 10.18 15.07
CA LYS A 501 15.26 10.75 14.71
C LYS A 501 14.13 9.94 15.36
N PRO A 502 13.13 10.56 16.00
CA PRO A 502 11.98 9.85 16.61
C PRO A 502 10.87 9.58 15.59
N VAL A 503 11.23 9.27 14.35
CA VAL A 503 10.33 8.96 13.22
C VAL A 503 11.05 8.01 12.27
N ALA A 504 10.31 7.18 11.55
CA ALA A 504 10.82 6.42 10.42
C ALA A 504 11.44 7.34 9.34
N ASP A 505 12.40 6.78 8.61
CA ASP A 505 13.10 7.40 7.49
C ASP A 505 13.50 6.27 6.53
N PRO A 506 13.24 6.36 5.21
CA PRO A 506 13.60 5.30 4.27
C PRO A 506 15.12 5.16 4.04
N THR A 507 15.92 6.12 4.52
CA THR A 507 17.37 6.18 4.32
C THR A 507 18.20 6.02 5.60
N CYS A 508 17.56 5.80 6.76
CA CYS A 508 18.25 5.50 8.02
C CYS A 508 17.32 4.90 9.09
N SER A 509 17.89 4.31 10.14
CA SER A 509 17.14 3.59 11.18
C SER A 509 16.47 4.48 12.22
N GLY A 510 16.80 5.78 12.25
CA GLY A 510 16.44 6.67 13.36
C GLY A 510 17.36 6.54 14.59
N LEU A 511 18.29 5.58 14.63
CA LEU A 511 19.12 5.28 15.81
C LEU A 511 20.54 5.92 15.75
N ALA A 512 21.24 5.84 16.89
CA ALA A 512 22.67 6.13 17.02
C ALA A 512 23.45 4.81 17.02
N GLU A 513 23.96 4.40 15.87
CA GLU A 513 24.66 3.15 15.67
C GLU A 513 25.69 3.24 14.54
N GLU A 514 26.53 2.22 14.37
CA GLU A 514 27.46 2.12 13.25
C GLU A 514 26.75 1.53 12.01
N PRO A 515 27.04 1.98 10.77
CA PRO A 515 26.44 1.41 9.56
C PRO A 515 26.50 -0.12 9.50
N LEU A 516 25.46 -0.76 8.97
CA LEU A 516 25.27 -2.23 8.93
C LEU A 516 25.13 -2.89 10.32
N ALA A 517 24.58 -2.19 11.31
CA ALA A 517 24.36 -2.71 12.66
C ALA A 517 23.31 -3.82 12.70
N PHE A 518 22.19 -3.65 12.00
CA PHE A 518 21.13 -4.65 11.93
C PHE A 518 21.58 -5.86 11.11
N THR A 519 22.20 -5.65 9.95
CA THR A 519 22.74 -6.74 9.13
C THR A 519 23.74 -7.59 9.91
N ARG A 520 24.68 -6.99 10.66
CA ARG A 520 25.57 -7.73 11.58
C ARG A 520 24.77 -8.53 12.61
N ALA A 521 23.83 -7.89 13.29
CA ALA A 521 23.00 -8.52 14.31
C ALA A 521 22.08 -9.64 13.78
N PHE A 522 21.75 -9.64 12.49
CA PHE A 522 21.00 -10.70 11.81
C PHE A 522 21.90 -11.86 11.33
N VAL A 523 23.18 -11.63 11.00
CA VAL A 523 24.08 -12.70 10.48
C VAL A 523 25.03 -13.30 11.52
N GLU A 524 25.09 -12.75 12.74
CA GLU A 524 25.69 -13.37 13.93
C GLU A 524 24.88 -14.58 14.42
#